data_AF-A0A0K0Y1D3-F1
#
_entry.id   AF-A0A0K0Y1D3-F1
#
_cell.length_a   1.000
_cell.length_b   1.000
_cell.length_c   1.000
_cell.angle_alpha   90.00
_cell.angle_beta   90.00
_cell.angle_gamma   90.00
#
_symmetry.space_group_name_H-M   'P 1'
#
loop_
_entity.id
_entity.type
_entity.pdbx_description
1 polymer ?
#
loop_
_entity_poly.entity_id
_entity_poly.type
_entity_poly.pdbx_seq_one_letter_code
_entity_poly.pdbx_strand_id
1 'polypeptide(L)' 'MDYKAAGAPKPAKGQPRHTEHNAFGGKKVANKRPTKAELLAKMKENAQKAKK' A
#
# COMPACT_ATOMS: atom_id res chain seq x y z
N MET A 1 38.81 4.01 26.03
CA MET A 1 37.35 3.86 25.93
C MET A 1 37.00 3.68 24.46
N ASP A 2 36.74 2.44 24.04
CA ASP A 2 36.47 2.12 22.64
C ASP A 2 35.01 2.42 22.29
N TYR A 3 34.74 3.70 22.00
CA TYR A 3 33.40 4.18 21.64
C TYR A 3 32.78 3.48 20.42
N LYS A 4 33.59 2.78 19.63
CA LYS A 4 33.17 1.98 18.47
C LYS A 4 32.52 0.65 18.85
N ALA A 5 32.85 0.10 20.03
CA ALA A 5 32.25 -1.12 20.57
C ALA A 5 30.90 -0.87 21.25
N ALA A 6 30.55 0.40 21.52
CA ALA A 6 29.31 0.77 22.19
C ALA A 6 28.06 0.49 21.33
N GLY A 7 28.20 0.32 20.01
CA GLY A 7 27.12 -0.01 19.09
C GLY A 7 26.01 1.06 19.04
N ALA A 8 25.14 0.98 18.02
CA ALA A 8 23.94 1.81 18.01
C ALA A 8 22.95 1.26 19.07
N PRO A 9 22.27 2.13 19.83
CA PRO A 9 21.20 1.70 20.72
C PRO A 9 20.10 0.99 19.91
N LYS A 10 19.67 -0.18 20.39
CA LYS A 10 18.63 -0.97 19.71
C LYS A 10 17.31 -0.18 19.75
N PRO A 11 16.53 -0.16 18.65
CA PRO A 11 15.22 0.47 18.66
C PRO A 11 14.33 -0.21 19.70
N ALA A 12 13.49 0.57 20.35
CA ALA A 12 12.56 0.07 21.34
C ALA A 12 11.60 -0.96 20.71
N LYS A 13 11.52 -2.14 21.33
CA LYS A 13 10.72 -3.27 20.87
C LYS A 13 9.31 -3.11 21.42
N GLY A 14 8.28 -3.26 20.57
CA GLY A 14 6.87 -3.25 20.99
C GLY A 14 6.14 -1.90 20.89
N GLN A 15 6.74 -0.88 20.30
CA GLN A 15 6.03 0.38 20.02
C GLN A 15 5.07 0.21 18.83
N PRO A 16 3.82 0.69 18.91
CA PRO A 16 2.88 0.64 17.79
C PRO A 16 3.47 1.39 16.59
N ARG A 17 3.61 0.71 15.46
CA ARG A 17 3.95 1.37 14.19
C ARG A 17 2.69 1.95 13.59
N HIS A 18 2.69 3.24 13.29
CA HIS A 18 1.59 3.85 12.56
C HIS A 18 1.50 3.20 11.17
N THR A 19 0.36 2.57 10.88
CA THR A 19 0.04 2.05 9.56
C THR A 19 -0.72 3.11 8.78
N GLU A 20 -0.28 3.41 7.55
CA GLU A 20 -1.01 4.34 6.68
C GLU A 20 -2.43 3.84 6.40
N HIS A 21 -3.39 4.78 6.36
CA HIS A 21 -4.81 4.46 6.14
C HIS A 21 -5.08 3.72 4.83
N ASN A 22 -4.19 3.85 3.84
CA ASN A 22 -4.31 3.24 2.51
C ASN A 22 -3.28 2.14 2.24
N ALA A 23 -2.58 1.64 3.27
CA ALA A 23 -1.63 0.56 3.11
C ALA A 23 -2.28 -0.68 2.48
N PHE A 24 -1.63 -1.23 1.45
CA PHE A 24 -2.11 -2.44 0.78
C PHE A 24 -2.09 -3.63 1.76
N GLY A 25 -3.22 -4.31 1.93
CA GLY A 25 -3.37 -5.40 2.90
C GLY A 25 -3.76 -4.98 4.33
N GLY A 26 -4.09 -3.70 4.57
CA GLY A 26 -4.59 -3.23 5.86
C GLY A 26 -6.01 -3.72 6.21
N LYS A 27 -6.41 -3.58 7.49
CA LYS A 27 -7.76 -3.92 8.00
C LYS A 27 -8.90 -3.19 7.26
N LYS A 28 -8.63 -1.99 6.76
CA LYS A 28 -9.56 -1.21 5.93
C LYS A 28 -9.07 -1.25 4.49
N VAL A 29 -9.93 -1.73 3.60
CA VAL A 29 -9.62 -1.92 2.19
C VAL A 29 -9.73 -0.57 1.47
N ALA A 30 -8.64 0.16 1.32
CA ALA A 30 -8.66 1.43 0.58
C ALA A 30 -8.48 1.25 -0.94
N ASN A 31 -7.78 0.19 -1.37
CA ASN A 31 -7.34 -0.01 -2.76
C ASN A 31 -7.56 -1.45 -3.21
N LYS A 32 -8.82 -1.90 -3.29
CA LYS A 32 -9.14 -3.14 -4.02
C LYS A 32 -8.86 -2.88 -5.50
N ARG A 33 -7.86 -3.56 -6.06
CA ARG A 33 -7.64 -3.56 -7.51
C ARG A 33 -8.92 -4.11 -8.15
N PRO A 34 -9.41 -3.49 -9.23
CA PRO A 34 -10.60 -3.97 -9.91
C PRO A 34 -10.38 -5.41 -10.38
N THR A 35 -11.45 -6.20 -10.36
CA THR A 35 -11.41 -7.54 -10.93
C THR A 35 -11.16 -7.45 -12.44
N LYS A 36 -10.67 -8.54 -13.04
CA LYS A 36 -10.45 -8.60 -14.50
C LYS A 36 -11.72 -8.22 -15.28
N ALA A 37 -12.89 -8.64 -14.79
CA ALA A 37 -14.17 -8.33 -15.41
C ALA A 37 -14.48 -6.81 -15.39
N GLU A 38 -14.28 -6.16 -14.25
CA GLU A 38 -14.49 -4.71 -14.09
C GLU A 38 -13.53 -3.89 -14.97
N LEU A 39 -12.27 -4.32 -15.06
CA LEU A 39 -11.29 -3.66 -15.92
C LEU A 39 -11.68 -3.75 -17.40
N LEU A 40 -12.12 -4.92 -17.85
CA LEU A 40 -12.58 -5.14 -19.23
C LEU A 40 -13.84 -4.33 -19.56
N ALA A 41 -14.78 -4.22 -18.61
CA ALA A 41 -15.97 -3.38 -18.78
C ALA A 41 -15.59 -1.91 -18.99
N LYS A 42 -14.71 -1.38 -18.12
CA LYS A 42 -14.22 0.00 -18.22
C LYS A 42 -13.51 0.28 -19.55
N MET A 43 -12.71 -0.67 -20.05
CA MET A 43 -12.03 -0.52 -21.36
C MET A 43 -13.03 -0.47 -22.51
N LYS A 44 -14.07 -1.32 -22.49
CA LYS A 44 -15.13 -1.32 -23.52
C LYS A 44 -15.94 -0.03 -23.51
N GLU A 45 -16.34 0.46 -22.34
CA GLU A 45 -17.06 1.73 -22.20
C GLU A 45 -16.23 2.92 -22.72
N ASN A 46 -14.95 2.98 -22.37
CA ASN A 46 -14.05 4.02 -22.87
C ASN A 46 -13.91 3.95 -24.40
N ALA A 47 -13.81 2.74 -24.96
CA ALA A 47 -13.76 2.56 -26.41
C ALA A 47 -15.06 2.97 -27.11
N GLN A 48 -16.23 2.78 -26.48
CA GLN A 48 -17.50 3.28 -27.02
C GLN A 48 -17.60 4.81 -26.95
N LYS A 49 -17.18 5.42 -25.83
CA LYS A 49 -17.14 6.87 -25.67
C LYS A 49 -16.20 7.54 -26.68
N ALA A 50 -15.07 6.92 -26.99
CA ALA A 50 -14.10 7.45 -27.96
C ALA A 50 -14.58 7.34 -29.43
N LYS A 51 -15.62 6.54 -29.70
CA LYS A 51 -16.23 6.40 -31.04
C LYS A 51 -17.37 7.38 -31.27
N LYS A 52 -17.86 8.03 -30.23
CA LYS A 52 -18.94 9.03 -30.29
C LYS A 52 -18.34 10.42 -30.40
#